data_AF-A0A535HQ54-F1
#
_entry.id   AF-A0A535HQ54-F1
#
_cell.length_a   1.000
_cell.length_b   1.000
_cell.length_c   1.000
_cell.angle_alpha   90.00
_cell.angle_beta   90.00
_cell.angle_gamma   90.00
#
_symmetry.space_group_name_H-M   'P 1'
#
loop_
_entity.id
_entity.type
_entity.pdbx_description
1 polymer ?
#
loop_
_entity_poly.entity_id
_entity_poly.type
_entity_poly.pdbx_seq_one_letter_code
_entity_poly.pdbx_strand_id
1 'polypeptide(L)'
;MGLTCTDSRHCWAVGEDPTGFAPQILATTDGGNVWTAQTVPDTPARLQAVFDVSCLSTHFCVAVAGTYPGETTSVILRTVDGGSTWTQVALPADGQSGLARLECVGTSVCYALGQDQNRKANVLDITADGGTTWTATSAPDGVCSLAANCFLRGLSFVDARRGWLVGGGLCPGNGCTGVVEATTDGGATWRSQFTGSGAITDISCVRDASTVDCHSVGVAPSGSLVSRDGGTSWSQQPTPQYAASIDCADALHCRAVGARDQSTPVPSEQFPQVGLLVTTSDGGSSWATESLAPGTSTWLNRVFCVDPLSCWAVGAQRSGGATLALVLATTSRSGR
;
A
#
# COMPACT_ATOMS: atom_id res chain seq x y z
N MET A 1 -0.52 8.08 0.24
CA MET A 1 -1.52 7.99 1.34
C MET A 1 -1.50 6.56 1.82
N GLY A 2 -1.49 6.38 3.13
CA GLY A 2 -1.45 5.08 3.79
C GLY A 2 -2.61 4.92 4.76
N LEU A 3 -2.92 3.67 5.09
CA LEU A 3 -3.95 3.29 6.05
C LEU A 3 -3.50 2.02 6.76
N THR A 4 -3.66 1.97 8.07
CA THR A 4 -3.49 0.75 8.84
C THR A 4 -4.48 0.73 10.00
N CYS A 5 -4.97 -0.45 10.34
CA CYS A 5 -5.81 -0.66 11.51
C CYS A 5 -5.24 -1.83 12.33
N THR A 6 -5.32 -1.70 13.65
CA THR A 6 -4.84 -2.76 14.58
C THR A 6 -5.99 -3.59 15.14
N ASP A 7 -7.18 -3.00 15.14
CA ASP A 7 -8.46 -3.63 15.41
C ASP A 7 -9.58 -2.82 14.74
N SER A 8 -10.83 -3.19 14.97
CA SER A 8 -11.97 -2.53 14.32
C SER A 8 -12.27 -1.10 14.81
N ARG A 9 -11.50 -0.60 15.78
CA ARG A 9 -11.65 0.71 16.39
C ARG A 9 -10.45 1.61 16.21
N HIS A 10 -9.25 1.05 16.16
CA HIS A 10 -7.98 1.78 16.17
C HIS A 10 -7.31 1.74 14.80
N CYS A 11 -7.33 2.88 14.11
CA CYS A 11 -6.74 3.05 12.80
C CYS A 11 -5.93 4.34 12.69
N TRP A 12 -4.94 4.33 11.80
CA TRP A 12 -4.11 5.46 11.42
C TRP A 12 -4.16 5.67 9.92
N ALA A 13 -4.29 6.91 9.50
CA ALA A 13 -4.29 7.30 8.11
C ALA A 13 -3.30 8.45 7.89
N VAL A 14 -2.53 8.35 6.81
CA VAL A 14 -1.44 9.28 6.53
C VAL A 14 -1.50 9.81 5.11
N GLY A 15 -1.01 11.03 4.93
CA GLY A 15 -1.03 11.68 3.65
C GLY A 15 -0.53 13.11 3.71
N GLU A 16 -1.20 13.94 2.93
CA GLU A 16 -0.88 15.35 2.74
C GLU A 16 -2.18 16.17 2.82
N ASP A 17 -2.09 17.33 3.48
CA ASP A 17 -3.17 18.29 3.60
C ASP A 17 -3.47 18.94 2.23
N PRO A 18 -4.74 19.01 1.82
CA PRO A 18 -5.13 19.58 0.53
C PRO A 18 -4.95 21.08 0.37
N THR A 19 -4.90 21.84 1.45
CA THR A 19 -4.90 23.30 1.39
C THR A 19 -3.49 23.88 1.52
N GLY A 20 -2.61 23.16 2.23
CA GLY A 20 -1.25 23.60 2.52
C GLY A 20 -0.14 22.66 2.05
N PHE A 21 -0.46 21.51 1.43
CA PHE A 21 0.54 20.50 1.04
C PHE A 21 1.44 20.10 2.23
N ALA A 22 0.83 20.02 3.41
CA ALA A 22 1.51 19.73 4.66
C ALA A 22 1.35 18.25 5.01
N PRO A 23 2.36 17.59 5.59
CA PRO A 23 2.25 16.19 6.01
C PRO A 23 1.15 16.02 7.06
N GLN A 24 0.37 14.95 6.96
CA GLN A 24 -0.69 14.63 7.92
C GLN A 24 -0.61 13.20 8.44
N ILE A 25 -0.90 13.07 9.73
CA ILE A 25 -1.16 11.81 10.43
C ILE A 25 -2.47 11.98 11.18
N LEU A 26 -3.47 11.15 10.88
CA LEU A 26 -4.75 11.09 11.57
C LEU A 26 -4.89 9.75 12.28
N ALA A 27 -5.50 9.75 13.46
CA ALA A 27 -5.83 8.53 14.21
C ALA A 27 -7.30 8.52 14.65
N THR A 28 -7.85 7.32 14.79
CA THR A 28 -9.19 7.09 15.34
C THR A 28 -9.15 5.98 16.40
N THR A 29 -10.06 6.04 17.36
CA THR A 29 -10.27 5.03 18.43
C THR A 29 -11.72 4.53 18.47
N ASP A 30 -12.53 4.93 17.48
CA ASP A 30 -13.96 4.63 17.39
C ASP A 30 -14.37 4.06 16.03
N GLY A 31 -13.43 3.47 15.30
CA GLY A 31 -13.69 2.81 14.02
C GLY A 31 -13.86 3.80 12.87
N GLY A 32 -13.28 4.99 13.01
CA GLY A 32 -13.28 6.02 11.98
C GLY A 32 -14.52 6.91 11.98
N ASN A 33 -15.30 6.94 13.07
CA ASN A 33 -16.38 7.92 13.23
C ASN A 33 -15.79 9.31 13.48
N VAL A 34 -14.71 9.39 14.27
CA VAL A 34 -13.95 10.61 14.51
C VAL A 34 -12.47 10.35 14.27
N TRP A 35 -11.83 11.27 13.56
CA TRP A 35 -10.40 11.28 13.29
C TRP A 35 -9.74 12.50 13.92
N THR A 36 -8.68 12.26 14.68
CA THR A 36 -7.92 13.31 15.36
C THR A 36 -6.56 13.46 14.69
N ALA A 37 -6.18 14.69 14.36
CA ALA A 37 -4.86 15.00 13.83
C ALA A 37 -3.79 14.84 14.92
N GLN A 38 -2.71 14.14 14.57
CA GLN A 38 -1.54 13.97 15.43
C GLN A 38 -0.45 14.98 15.03
N THR A 39 0.44 15.30 15.97
CA THR A 39 1.56 16.20 15.71
C THR A 39 2.60 15.51 14.85
N VAL A 40 2.87 16.08 13.67
CA VAL A 40 3.93 15.62 12.78
C VAL A 40 5.25 16.31 13.17
N PRO A 41 6.34 15.56 13.41
CA PRO A 41 7.63 16.15 13.77
C PRO A 41 8.25 16.83 12.56
N ASP A 42 8.78 18.04 12.74
CA ASP A 42 9.44 18.85 11.72
C ASP A 42 10.98 18.83 11.82
N THR A 43 11.53 18.06 12.78
CA THR A 43 12.96 17.90 13.02
C THR A 43 13.38 16.43 13.14
N PRO A 44 14.60 16.07 12.71
CA PRO A 44 15.63 16.96 12.16
C PRO A 44 15.36 17.42 10.72
N ALA A 45 14.54 16.71 9.94
CA ALA A 45 14.22 17.09 8.56
C ALA A 45 12.79 17.62 8.42
N ARG A 46 12.59 18.65 7.62
CA ARG A 46 11.23 19.10 7.29
C ARG A 46 10.55 18.13 6.32
N LEU A 47 9.36 17.68 6.70
CA LEU A 47 8.58 16.73 5.93
C LEU A 47 7.64 17.42 4.94
N GLN A 48 7.53 16.86 3.74
CA GLN A 48 6.58 17.29 2.71
C GLN A 48 5.29 16.47 2.79
N ALA A 49 5.39 15.15 2.93
CA ALA A 49 4.24 14.26 2.96
C ALA A 49 4.57 12.98 3.74
N VAL A 50 3.52 12.32 4.27
CA VAL A 50 3.63 10.97 4.83
C VAL A 50 2.95 9.99 3.87
N PHE A 51 3.70 9.02 3.37
CA PHE A 51 3.27 8.21 2.22
C PHE A 51 2.53 6.94 2.60
N ASP A 52 3.03 6.22 3.61
CA ASP A 52 2.45 4.97 4.11
C ASP A 52 2.69 4.78 5.62
N VAL A 53 1.88 3.96 6.27
CA VAL A 53 1.92 3.69 7.72
C VAL A 53 1.60 2.23 8.02
N SER A 54 2.30 1.64 8.98
CA SER A 54 2.06 0.28 9.46
C SER A 54 2.17 0.23 10.98
N CYS A 55 1.16 -0.34 11.64
CA CYS A 55 1.09 -0.48 13.10
C CYS A 55 1.08 -1.95 13.49
N LEU A 56 1.95 -2.36 14.41
CA LEU A 56 1.92 -3.72 14.99
C LEU A 56 1.04 -3.79 16.25
N SER A 57 0.69 -2.65 16.82
CA SER A 57 -0.22 -2.53 17.96
C SER A 57 -0.80 -1.13 18.03
N THR A 58 -1.77 -0.93 18.90
CA THR A 58 -2.36 0.40 19.16
C THR A 58 -1.37 1.44 19.69
N HIS A 59 -0.19 1.02 20.12
CA HIS A 59 0.84 1.90 20.67
C HIS A 59 2.04 2.06 19.73
N PHE A 60 2.31 1.08 18.86
CA PHE A 60 3.51 1.03 18.05
C PHE A 60 3.19 1.09 16.56
N CYS A 61 3.65 2.16 15.93
CA CYS A 61 3.51 2.39 14.50
C CYS A 61 4.78 2.95 13.89
N VAL A 62 4.97 2.64 12.62
CA VAL A 62 6.03 3.15 11.76
C VAL A 62 5.37 3.76 10.54
N ALA A 63 5.90 4.87 10.03
CA ALA A 63 5.47 5.48 8.78
C ALA A 63 6.66 5.92 7.94
N VAL A 64 6.47 6.01 6.63
CA VAL A 64 7.46 6.53 5.69
C VAL A 64 7.07 7.93 5.24
N ALA A 65 8.03 8.87 5.28
CA ALA A 65 7.78 10.27 4.93
C ALA A 65 8.80 10.79 3.92
N GLY A 66 8.33 11.63 3.02
CA GLY A 66 9.15 12.42 2.11
C GLY A 66 9.51 13.77 2.73
N THR A 67 10.66 14.29 2.33
CA THR A 67 11.26 15.53 2.84
C THR A 67 11.43 16.55 1.72
N TYR A 68 11.56 17.83 2.08
CA TYR A 68 11.76 18.88 1.08
C TYR A 68 13.12 18.76 0.37
N PRO A 69 13.24 19.24 -0.88
CA PRO A 69 14.53 19.29 -1.59
C PRO A 69 15.62 20.00 -0.78
N GLY A 70 16.81 19.39 -0.70
CA GLY A 70 17.95 19.92 0.06
C GLY A 70 18.14 19.31 1.45
N GLU A 71 17.19 18.49 1.92
CA GLU A 71 17.31 17.67 3.14
C GLU A 71 17.83 16.25 2.78
N THR A 72 17.46 15.22 3.55
CA THR A 72 17.45 13.83 3.08
C THR A 72 16.33 13.62 2.05
N THR A 73 16.22 12.46 1.39
CA THR A 73 15.09 12.20 0.44
C THR A 73 13.89 11.55 1.13
N SER A 74 14.11 10.80 2.20
CA SER A 74 13.06 10.15 2.98
C SER A 74 13.51 9.95 4.42
N VAL A 75 12.56 9.88 5.34
CA VAL A 75 12.78 9.49 6.74
C VAL A 75 11.71 8.52 7.19
N ILE A 76 12.00 7.82 8.29
CA ILE A 76 11.04 6.98 8.99
C ILE A 76 10.45 7.79 10.14
N LEU A 77 9.15 7.74 10.32
CA LEU A 77 8.48 8.21 11.54
C LEU A 77 8.15 7.01 12.40
N ARG A 78 8.38 7.12 13.70
CA ARG A 78 8.14 6.04 14.66
C ARG A 78 7.40 6.58 15.88
N THR A 79 6.43 5.81 16.37
CA THR A 79 5.77 6.04 17.65
C THR A 79 5.71 4.75 18.47
N VAL A 80 5.74 4.90 19.79
CA VAL A 80 5.58 3.82 20.79
C VAL A 80 4.48 4.13 21.82
N ASP A 81 3.75 5.23 21.63
CA ASP A 81 2.72 5.75 22.53
C ASP A 81 1.39 6.03 21.80
N GLY A 82 1.14 5.33 20.70
CA GLY A 82 -0.10 5.43 19.92
C GLY A 82 -0.19 6.68 19.05
N GLY A 83 0.96 7.32 18.79
CA GLY A 83 1.07 8.56 18.03
C GLY A 83 0.79 9.81 18.86
N SER A 84 0.86 9.70 20.20
CA SER A 84 0.93 10.88 21.08
C SER A 84 2.22 11.66 20.78
N THR A 85 3.31 10.94 20.50
CA THR A 85 4.55 11.48 19.96
C THR A 85 5.05 10.65 18.79
N TRP A 86 5.61 11.34 17.80
CA TRP A 86 6.29 10.74 16.65
C TRP A 86 7.72 11.25 16.58
N THR A 87 8.66 10.35 16.37
CA THR A 87 10.09 10.67 16.23
C THR A 87 10.58 10.31 14.84
N GLN A 88 11.40 11.17 14.25
CA GLN A 88 12.08 10.87 13.00
C GLN A 88 13.29 9.96 13.24
N VAL A 89 13.42 8.92 12.42
CA VAL A 89 14.57 8.02 12.35
C VAL A 89 15.16 8.11 10.95
N ALA A 90 16.46 8.41 10.89
CA ALA A 90 17.17 8.51 9.62
C ALA A 90 17.41 7.11 9.02
N LEU A 91 17.34 7.03 7.70
CA LEU A 91 17.75 5.86 6.93
C LEU A 91 19.29 5.82 6.80
N PRO A 92 19.88 4.63 6.60
CA PRO A 92 21.30 4.51 6.33
C PRO A 92 21.68 5.24 5.02
N ALA A 93 22.95 5.64 4.90
CA ALA A 93 23.40 6.48 3.78
C ALA A 93 23.24 5.80 2.39
N ASP A 94 23.22 4.47 2.36
CA ASP A 94 23.00 3.59 1.21
C ASP A 94 21.55 3.07 1.09
N GLY A 95 20.66 3.51 1.97
CA GLY A 95 19.23 3.21 1.93
C GLY A 95 18.52 3.80 0.71
N GLN A 96 17.25 3.44 0.54
CA GLN A 96 16.45 3.96 -0.56
C GLN A 96 16.10 5.43 -0.39
N SER A 97 15.87 6.07 -1.54
CA SER A 97 15.23 7.38 -1.63
C SER A 97 13.81 7.24 -2.18
N GLY A 98 12.96 8.21 -1.83
CA GLY A 98 11.57 8.25 -2.28
C GLY A 98 10.76 7.06 -1.78
N LEU A 99 10.90 6.73 -0.49
CA LEU A 99 10.11 5.67 0.15
C LEU A 99 8.62 5.91 -0.05
N ALA A 100 7.90 4.90 -0.52
CA ALA A 100 6.50 5.02 -0.91
C ALA A 100 5.59 3.99 -0.24
N ARG A 101 6.17 2.93 0.33
CA ARG A 101 5.47 1.75 0.82
C ARG A 101 6.21 1.17 2.02
N LEU A 102 5.44 0.66 2.97
CA LEU A 102 5.92 0.11 4.23
C LEU A 102 5.00 -1.02 4.69
N GLU A 103 5.58 -2.06 5.27
CA GLU A 103 4.84 -3.08 6.01
C GLU A 103 5.66 -3.57 7.19
N CYS A 104 5.02 -3.64 8.36
CA CYS A 104 5.57 -4.26 9.55
C CYS A 104 4.88 -5.61 9.79
N VAL A 105 5.66 -6.61 10.21
CA VAL A 105 5.20 -7.97 10.46
C VAL A 105 5.82 -8.52 11.75
N GLY A 106 5.07 -9.39 12.44
CA GLY A 106 5.49 -9.96 13.72
C GLY A 106 5.52 -8.90 14.81
N THR A 107 6.64 -8.81 15.55
CA THR A 107 6.75 -7.93 16.72
C THR A 107 7.60 -6.69 16.49
N SER A 108 8.45 -6.68 15.46
CA SER A 108 9.46 -5.63 15.28
C SER A 108 10.07 -5.56 13.88
N VAL A 109 9.70 -6.45 12.96
CA VAL A 109 10.30 -6.45 11.62
C VAL A 109 9.48 -5.55 10.72
N CYS A 110 10.12 -4.63 9.99
CA CYS A 110 9.46 -3.85 8.97
C CYS A 110 10.29 -3.75 7.70
N TYR A 111 9.60 -3.60 6.58
CA TYR A 111 10.12 -3.55 5.23
C TYR A 111 9.63 -2.28 4.56
N ALA A 112 10.53 -1.49 3.99
CA ALA A 112 10.20 -0.27 3.28
C ALA A 112 10.86 -0.24 1.90
N LEU A 113 10.09 0.18 0.88
CA LEU A 113 10.58 0.32 -0.49
C LEU A 113 10.28 1.71 -1.05
N GLY A 114 11.18 2.16 -1.93
CA GLY A 114 11.11 3.45 -2.61
C GLY A 114 10.95 3.36 -4.12
N GLN A 115 10.70 4.50 -4.75
CA GLN A 115 10.44 4.63 -6.20
C GLN A 115 11.46 5.50 -6.94
N ASP A 116 12.53 5.95 -6.27
CA ASP A 116 13.55 6.78 -6.91
C ASP A 116 14.46 5.96 -7.84
N GLN A 117 14.61 6.43 -9.08
CA GLN A 117 15.38 5.80 -10.15
C GLN A 117 16.88 6.11 -10.07
N ASN A 118 17.28 7.10 -9.25
CA ASN A 118 18.67 7.54 -9.16
C ASN A 118 19.53 6.64 -8.25
N ARG A 119 18.91 5.76 -7.46
CA ARG A 119 19.56 4.66 -6.74
C ARG A 119 19.00 3.34 -7.25
N LYS A 120 19.74 2.24 -7.04
CA LYS A 120 19.36 0.90 -7.52
C LYS A 120 17.91 0.62 -7.15
N ALA A 121 17.02 0.46 -8.13
CA ALA A 121 15.57 0.27 -7.97
C ALA A 121 15.13 -0.95 -7.11
N ASN A 122 16.09 -1.65 -6.49
CA ASN A 122 15.97 -2.96 -5.88
C ASN A 122 16.51 -3.01 -4.43
N VAL A 123 16.74 -1.86 -3.77
CA VAL A 123 17.05 -1.84 -2.33
C VAL A 123 15.75 -1.86 -1.52
N LEU A 124 15.71 -2.73 -0.51
CA LEU A 124 14.69 -2.79 0.52
C LEU A 124 15.32 -2.33 1.83
N ASP A 125 14.76 -1.32 2.47
CA ASP A 125 15.17 -0.95 3.82
C ASP A 125 14.45 -1.87 4.80
N ILE A 126 15.22 -2.53 5.66
CA ILE A 126 14.71 -3.53 6.61
C ILE A 126 15.12 -3.14 8.03
N THR A 127 14.17 -3.22 8.95
CA THR A 127 14.41 -3.14 10.39
C THR A 127 14.02 -4.47 11.04
N ALA A 128 14.74 -4.86 12.08
CA ALA A 128 14.38 -5.99 12.94
C ALA A 128 14.06 -5.55 14.39
N ASP A 129 14.21 -4.26 14.69
CA ASP A 129 14.16 -3.68 16.03
C ASP A 129 13.02 -2.66 16.20
N GLY A 130 11.99 -2.77 15.36
CA GLY A 130 10.81 -1.90 15.41
C GLY A 130 11.12 -0.52 14.89
N GLY A 131 11.94 -0.43 13.84
CA GLY A 131 12.24 0.81 13.15
C GLY A 131 13.18 1.75 13.91
N THR A 132 13.92 1.27 14.91
CA THR A 132 14.96 2.08 15.57
C THR A 132 16.23 2.13 14.75
N THR A 133 16.58 1.05 14.07
CA THR A 133 17.65 1.01 13.07
C THR A 133 17.18 0.34 11.79
N TRP A 134 17.74 0.76 10.66
CA TRP A 134 17.39 0.27 9.32
C TRP A 134 18.66 -0.14 8.58
N THR A 135 18.55 -1.22 7.83
CA THR A 135 19.61 -1.77 6.99
C THR A 135 19.15 -1.76 5.54
N ALA A 136 19.95 -1.16 4.66
CA ALA A 136 19.75 -1.19 3.23
C ALA A 136 20.10 -2.58 2.69
N THR A 137 19.11 -3.35 2.26
CA THR A 137 19.32 -4.68 1.68
C THR A 137 19.14 -4.59 0.18
N SER A 138 20.23 -4.74 -0.57
CA SER A 138 20.13 -4.91 -2.02
C SER A 138 19.54 -6.28 -2.31
N ALA A 139 18.38 -6.34 -2.96
CA ALA A 139 17.90 -7.60 -3.51
C ALA A 139 18.90 -8.08 -4.59
N PRO A 140 19.27 -9.38 -4.60
CA PRO A 140 20.12 -9.94 -5.65
C PRO A 140 19.53 -9.70 -7.04
N ASP A 141 20.37 -9.76 -8.08
CA ASP A 141 19.94 -9.72 -9.48
C ASP A 141 18.80 -10.73 -9.69
N GLY A 142 17.59 -10.24 -9.95
CA GLY A 142 16.38 -11.09 -10.00
C GLY A 142 15.10 -10.33 -9.67
N VAL A 143 15.08 -9.52 -8.61
CA VAL A 143 13.98 -8.57 -8.38
C VAL A 143 14.03 -7.56 -9.51
N CYS A 144 13.03 -7.58 -10.38
CA CYS A 144 13.05 -6.74 -11.57
C CYS A 144 14.32 -6.94 -12.43
N SER A 145 14.62 -8.18 -12.84
CA SER A 145 15.60 -8.47 -13.90
C SER A 145 15.27 -7.78 -15.25
N LEU A 146 14.13 -7.10 -15.31
CA LEU A 146 13.70 -6.21 -16.37
C LEU A 146 14.29 -4.81 -16.17
N ALA A 147 15.51 -4.62 -16.70
CA ALA A 147 16.12 -3.36 -17.18
C ALA A 147 15.54 -2.03 -16.65
N ALA A 148 16.32 -1.27 -15.88
CA ALA A 148 16.28 0.20 -15.65
C ALA A 148 14.94 0.91 -15.32
N ASN A 149 13.77 0.27 -15.41
CA ASN A 149 12.46 0.92 -15.47
C ASN A 149 11.36 0.12 -14.74
N CYS A 150 11.74 -0.73 -13.78
CA CYS A 150 10.79 -1.49 -12.98
C CYS A 150 10.47 -0.76 -11.67
N PHE A 151 9.18 -0.53 -11.41
CA PHE A 151 8.69 0.14 -10.21
C PHE A 151 8.01 -0.88 -9.33
N LEU A 152 8.60 -1.15 -8.17
CA LEU A 152 7.91 -1.86 -7.10
C LEU A 152 6.84 -0.94 -6.49
N ARG A 153 5.67 -1.52 -6.25
CA ARG A 153 4.45 -0.78 -5.89
C ARG A 153 3.72 -1.35 -4.69
N GLY A 154 3.87 -2.64 -4.42
CA GLY A 154 3.23 -3.31 -3.29
C GLY A 154 4.15 -4.34 -2.66
N LEU A 155 3.90 -4.60 -1.39
CA LEU A 155 4.51 -5.67 -0.62
C LEU A 155 3.44 -6.34 0.25
N SER A 156 3.62 -7.62 0.53
CA SER A 156 2.82 -8.35 1.52
C SER A 156 3.68 -9.43 2.18
N PHE A 157 3.77 -9.41 3.51
CA PHE A 157 4.52 -10.37 4.32
C PHE A 157 3.61 -11.13 5.28
N VAL A 158 3.62 -12.46 5.17
CA VAL A 158 2.83 -13.34 6.07
C VAL A 158 3.59 -13.77 7.32
N ASP A 159 4.90 -13.52 7.35
CA ASP A 159 5.77 -13.63 8.51
C ASP A 159 7.08 -12.86 8.24
N ALA A 160 7.97 -12.80 9.24
CA ALA A 160 9.24 -12.08 9.15
C ALA A 160 10.22 -12.64 8.10
N ARG A 161 9.92 -13.76 7.43
CA ARG A 161 10.79 -14.38 6.42
C ARG A 161 10.14 -14.55 5.06
N ARG A 162 8.82 -14.73 5.00
CA ARG A 162 8.08 -15.02 3.78
C ARG A 162 7.24 -13.82 3.38
N GLY A 163 7.50 -13.32 2.17
CA GLY A 163 6.77 -12.19 1.62
C GLY A 163 6.90 -12.08 0.12
N TRP A 164 6.12 -11.18 -0.45
CA TRP A 164 6.02 -10.92 -1.87
C TRP A 164 6.20 -9.43 -2.14
N LEU A 165 6.82 -9.12 -3.27
CA LEU A 165 6.87 -7.79 -3.86
C LEU A 165 6.18 -7.84 -5.21
N VAL A 166 5.41 -6.80 -5.50
CA VAL A 166 4.77 -6.63 -6.79
C VAL A 166 5.07 -5.27 -7.37
N GLY A 167 5.01 -5.21 -8.69
CA GLY A 167 5.27 -3.99 -9.41
C GLY A 167 5.25 -4.22 -10.90
N GLY A 168 6.02 -3.42 -11.62
CA GLY A 168 6.05 -3.53 -13.06
C GLY A 168 6.83 -2.44 -13.78
N GLY A 169 7.06 -2.68 -15.06
CA GLY A 169 7.62 -1.69 -15.97
C GLY A 169 6.67 -0.51 -16.21
N LEU A 170 7.20 0.63 -16.67
CA LEU A 170 6.36 1.67 -17.29
C LEU A 170 5.49 1.05 -18.39
N CYS A 171 4.41 1.74 -18.72
CA CYS A 171 3.55 1.41 -19.84
C CYS A 171 3.96 2.25 -21.06
N PRO A 172 5.08 1.96 -21.77
CA PRO A 172 5.29 2.55 -23.09
C PRO A 172 4.17 2.06 -24.02
N GLY A 173 3.99 2.68 -25.19
CA GLY A 173 2.90 2.40 -26.14
C GLY A 173 2.74 0.94 -26.62
N ASN A 174 3.54 0.01 -26.10
CA ASN A 174 3.52 -1.42 -26.34
C ASN A 174 2.96 -2.25 -25.15
N GLY A 175 2.47 -1.60 -24.09
CA GLY A 175 1.83 -2.24 -22.94
C GLY A 175 2.65 -2.18 -21.65
N CYS A 176 2.00 -2.49 -20.52
CA CYS A 176 2.62 -2.56 -19.20
C CYS A 176 3.16 -3.97 -18.94
N THR A 177 4.20 -4.09 -18.12
CA THR A 177 4.67 -5.40 -17.60
C THR A 177 4.44 -5.46 -16.09
N GLY A 178 3.96 -6.58 -15.58
CA GLY A 178 3.75 -6.85 -14.15
C GLY A 178 4.68 -7.96 -13.69
N VAL A 179 5.19 -7.82 -12.46
CA VAL A 179 6.08 -8.81 -11.84
C VAL A 179 5.59 -9.17 -10.44
N VAL A 180 5.80 -10.42 -10.07
CA VAL A 180 5.68 -10.90 -8.69
C VAL A 180 6.98 -11.57 -8.29
N GLU A 181 7.59 -11.05 -7.24
CA GLU A 181 8.83 -11.55 -6.65
C GLU A 181 8.53 -12.07 -5.25
N ALA A 182 9.16 -13.17 -4.83
CA ALA A 182 8.95 -13.77 -3.53
C ALA A 182 10.25 -14.02 -2.77
N THR A 183 10.20 -13.86 -1.45
CA THR A 183 11.29 -14.21 -0.54
C THR A 183 10.83 -15.28 0.46
N THR A 184 11.79 -16.06 0.95
CA THR A 184 11.57 -17.02 2.04
C THR A 184 12.61 -16.89 3.16
N ASP A 185 13.50 -15.89 3.06
CA ASP A 185 14.61 -15.64 3.97
C ASP A 185 14.65 -14.18 4.47
N GLY A 186 13.51 -13.49 4.43
CA GLY A 186 13.37 -12.13 4.98
C GLY A 186 13.95 -11.05 4.08
N GLY A 187 13.88 -11.26 2.76
CA GLY A 187 14.32 -10.29 1.76
C GLY A 187 15.82 -10.35 1.45
N ALA A 188 16.56 -11.32 2.01
CA ALA A 188 17.96 -11.54 1.68
C ALA A 188 18.13 -12.08 0.25
N THR A 189 17.21 -12.94 -0.19
CA THR A 189 17.10 -13.39 -1.58
C THR A 189 15.65 -13.36 -2.06
N TRP A 190 15.51 -13.23 -3.37
CA TRP A 190 14.22 -13.10 -4.04
C TRP A 190 14.19 -13.98 -5.29
N ARG A 191 13.02 -14.52 -5.60
CA ARG A 191 12.75 -15.32 -6.80
C ARG A 191 11.55 -14.76 -7.56
N SER A 192 11.69 -14.68 -8.88
CA SER A 192 10.57 -14.31 -9.74
C SER A 192 9.57 -15.46 -9.82
N GLN A 193 8.31 -15.18 -9.49
CA GLN A 193 7.21 -16.15 -9.56
C GLN A 193 6.24 -15.83 -10.70
N PHE A 194 6.24 -14.58 -11.20
CA PHE A 194 5.43 -14.18 -12.33
C PHE A 194 6.07 -13.02 -13.09
N THR A 195 5.99 -13.05 -14.42
CA THR A 195 6.23 -11.91 -15.30
C THR A 195 5.23 -11.98 -16.45
N GLY A 196 4.46 -10.90 -16.67
CA GLY A 196 3.41 -10.88 -17.68
C GLY A 196 2.95 -9.48 -18.04
N SER A 197 1.94 -9.39 -18.91
CA SER A 197 1.36 -8.10 -19.33
C SER A 197 0.42 -7.52 -18.26
N GLY A 198 0.38 -6.19 -18.15
CA GLY A 198 -0.41 -5.46 -17.16
C GLY A 198 0.42 -5.15 -15.90
N ALA A 199 0.38 -3.89 -15.45
CA ALA A 199 1.11 -3.49 -14.25
C ALA A 199 0.37 -3.96 -13.00
N ILE A 200 1.10 -4.50 -12.01
CA ILE A 200 0.53 -4.86 -10.71
C ILE A 200 0.78 -3.68 -9.76
N THR A 201 -0.28 -3.22 -9.10
CA THR A 201 -0.27 -2.02 -8.24
C THR A 201 -0.19 -2.36 -6.77
N ASP A 202 -0.76 -3.49 -6.35
CA ASP A 202 -0.80 -3.92 -4.96
C ASP A 202 -1.01 -5.43 -4.84
N ILE A 203 -0.67 -5.98 -3.67
CA ILE A 203 -0.82 -7.38 -3.34
C ILE A 203 -1.23 -7.52 -1.87
N SER A 204 -2.11 -8.48 -1.57
CA SER A 204 -2.45 -8.90 -0.21
C SER A 204 -2.34 -10.41 -0.14
N CYS A 205 -1.51 -10.90 0.77
CA CYS A 205 -1.30 -12.31 1.05
C CYS A 205 -1.74 -12.62 2.47
N VAL A 206 -2.63 -13.59 2.62
CA VAL A 206 -3.15 -14.06 3.89
C VAL A 206 -2.78 -15.51 4.11
N ARG A 207 -2.48 -15.88 5.36
CA ARG A 207 -2.22 -17.26 5.73
C ARG A 207 -3.52 -17.90 6.21
N ASP A 208 -3.95 -18.95 5.52
CA ASP A 208 -5.06 -19.79 5.97
C ASP A 208 -4.52 -21.18 6.37
N ALA A 209 -4.53 -21.48 7.67
CA ALA A 209 -3.97 -22.70 8.25
C ALA A 209 -2.53 -23.02 7.76
N SER A 210 -2.39 -23.87 6.75
CA SER A 210 -1.11 -24.29 6.15
C SER A 210 -0.84 -23.70 4.75
N THR A 211 -1.80 -23.03 4.14
CA THR A 211 -1.68 -22.41 2.83
C THR A 211 -1.46 -20.90 2.96
N VAL A 212 -0.97 -20.30 1.87
CA VAL A 212 -0.90 -18.86 1.73
C VAL A 212 -1.63 -18.52 0.45
N ASP A 213 -2.66 -17.70 0.59
CA ASP A 213 -3.50 -17.21 -0.48
C ASP A 213 -3.10 -15.76 -0.77
N CYS A 214 -2.73 -15.47 -2.01
CA CYS A 214 -2.30 -14.15 -2.42
C CYS A 214 -3.18 -13.62 -3.54
N HIS A 215 -3.62 -12.38 -3.39
CA HIS A 215 -4.40 -11.65 -4.38
C HIS A 215 -3.64 -10.40 -4.78
N SER A 216 -3.41 -10.21 -6.07
CA SER A 216 -2.88 -8.97 -6.62
C SER A 216 -3.95 -8.22 -7.41
N VAL A 217 -3.79 -6.92 -7.51
CA VAL A 217 -4.59 -6.05 -8.38
C VAL A 217 -3.71 -5.15 -9.21
N GLY A 218 -4.27 -4.60 -10.28
CA GLY A 218 -3.50 -3.73 -11.16
C GLY A 218 -4.26 -3.25 -12.38
N VAL A 219 -3.48 -2.80 -13.36
CA VAL A 219 -3.98 -2.25 -14.62
C VAL A 219 -4.13 -3.38 -15.65
N ALA A 220 -5.20 -3.30 -16.43
CA ALA A 220 -5.48 -4.21 -17.53
C ALA A 220 -4.29 -4.32 -18.52
N PRO A 221 -4.14 -5.45 -19.24
CA PRO A 221 -5.08 -6.58 -19.30
C PRO A 221 -4.97 -7.60 -18.16
N SER A 222 -3.87 -7.65 -17.39
CA SER A 222 -3.63 -8.78 -16.46
C SER A 222 -3.10 -8.43 -15.06
N GLY A 223 -3.34 -7.21 -14.57
CA GLY A 223 -2.89 -6.81 -13.23
C GLY A 223 -3.50 -7.58 -12.05
N SER A 224 -4.58 -8.34 -12.26
CA SER A 224 -5.23 -9.13 -11.21
C SER A 224 -4.86 -10.61 -11.29
N LEU A 225 -4.11 -11.07 -10.29
CA LEU A 225 -3.65 -12.44 -10.17
C LEU A 225 -4.08 -13.02 -8.84
N VAL A 226 -4.26 -14.34 -8.81
CA VAL A 226 -4.50 -15.11 -7.58
C VAL A 226 -3.56 -16.29 -7.52
N SER A 227 -2.98 -16.50 -6.35
CA SER A 227 -2.28 -17.72 -5.98
C SER A 227 -2.94 -18.33 -4.75
N ARG A 228 -3.09 -19.66 -4.77
CA ARG A 228 -3.67 -20.47 -3.69
C ARG A 228 -2.63 -21.37 -3.00
N ASP A 229 -1.37 -21.25 -3.42
CA ASP A 229 -0.29 -22.19 -3.10
C ASP A 229 1.02 -21.46 -2.69
N GLY A 230 0.88 -20.28 -2.09
CA GLY A 230 2.03 -19.46 -1.66
C GLY A 230 2.88 -18.95 -2.81
N GLY A 231 2.22 -18.55 -3.89
CA GLY A 231 2.85 -18.00 -5.10
C GLY A 231 3.57 -19.03 -5.95
N THR A 232 3.40 -20.33 -5.71
CA THR A 232 4.01 -21.37 -6.54
C THR A 232 3.40 -21.38 -7.94
N SER A 233 2.11 -21.09 -8.04
CA SER A 233 1.40 -20.82 -9.28
C SER A 233 0.49 -19.58 -9.16
N TRP A 234 0.33 -18.89 -10.28
CA TRP A 234 -0.49 -17.68 -10.38
C TRP A 234 -1.48 -17.84 -11.54
N SER A 235 -2.75 -17.56 -11.27
CA SER A 235 -3.81 -17.54 -12.28
C SER A 235 -4.37 -16.13 -12.43
N GLN A 236 -4.63 -15.72 -13.66
CA GLN A 236 -5.32 -14.45 -13.92
C GLN A 236 -6.79 -14.57 -13.54
N GLN A 237 -7.33 -13.52 -12.93
CA GLN A 237 -8.75 -13.41 -12.60
C GLN A 237 -9.42 -12.29 -13.41
N PRO A 238 -10.75 -12.36 -13.61
CA PRO A 238 -11.51 -11.24 -14.16
C PRO A 238 -11.23 -9.97 -13.36
N THR A 239 -10.76 -8.93 -14.04
CA THR A 239 -10.24 -7.72 -13.39
C THR A 239 -11.37 -6.79 -12.95
N PRO A 240 -11.36 -6.31 -11.69
CA PRO A 240 -11.94 -5.01 -11.40
C PRO A 240 -11.02 -3.95 -12.01
N GLN A 241 -11.43 -3.35 -13.13
CA GLN A 241 -10.59 -2.43 -13.89
C GLN A 241 -10.14 -1.25 -13.00
N TYR A 242 -8.81 -1.02 -12.94
CA TYR A 242 -8.15 0.10 -12.23
C TYR A 242 -8.24 0.09 -10.70
N ALA A 243 -8.08 -1.09 -10.09
CA ALA A 243 -7.79 -1.19 -8.66
C ALA A 243 -6.36 -0.70 -8.34
N ALA A 244 -6.27 0.25 -7.41
CA ALA A 244 -5.03 0.83 -6.89
C ALA A 244 -4.51 0.08 -5.66
N SER A 245 -5.41 -0.52 -4.88
CA SER A 245 -5.08 -1.26 -3.67
C SER A 245 -6.06 -2.40 -3.43
N ILE A 246 -5.57 -3.47 -2.81
CA ILE A 246 -6.37 -4.62 -2.38
C ILE A 246 -5.98 -4.98 -0.96
N ASP A 247 -6.96 -5.38 -0.17
CA ASP A 247 -6.70 -6.05 1.09
C ASP A 247 -7.69 -7.20 1.32
N CYS A 248 -7.17 -8.30 1.84
CA CYS A 248 -7.90 -9.53 2.09
C CYS A 248 -7.95 -9.76 3.61
N ALA A 249 -9.16 -9.87 4.15
CA ALA A 249 -9.34 -10.25 5.55
C ALA A 249 -9.09 -11.75 5.76
N ASP A 250 -9.39 -12.56 4.74
CA ASP A 250 -9.13 -13.99 4.66
C ASP A 250 -9.06 -14.44 3.19
N ALA A 251 -8.90 -15.74 2.95
CA ALA A 251 -8.72 -16.32 1.62
C ALA A 251 -9.95 -16.20 0.69
N LEU A 252 -11.11 -15.82 1.22
CA LEU A 252 -12.36 -15.68 0.48
C LEU A 252 -12.83 -14.22 0.38
N HIS A 253 -12.54 -13.41 1.39
CA HIS A 253 -13.04 -12.05 1.54
C HIS A 253 -11.94 -11.02 1.29
N CYS A 254 -11.99 -10.40 0.12
CA CYS A 254 -11.12 -9.28 -0.24
C CYS A 254 -11.91 -8.05 -0.67
N ARG A 255 -11.33 -6.89 -0.43
CA ARG A 255 -11.81 -5.60 -0.95
C ARG A 255 -10.71 -4.97 -1.79
N ALA A 256 -11.08 -4.46 -2.95
CA ALA A 256 -10.18 -3.67 -3.78
C ALA A 256 -10.79 -2.30 -4.07
N VAL A 257 -9.92 -1.29 -4.08
CA VAL A 257 -10.31 0.10 -4.27
C VAL A 257 -9.47 0.76 -5.35
N GLY A 258 -10.01 1.79 -5.98
CA GLY A 258 -9.34 2.51 -7.06
C GLY A 258 -10.22 3.61 -7.64
N ALA A 259 -10.21 3.72 -8.97
CA ALA A 259 -11.08 4.63 -9.71
C ALA A 259 -11.66 3.96 -10.96
N ARG A 260 -12.82 4.43 -11.41
CA ARG A 260 -13.44 4.03 -12.67
C ARG A 260 -13.96 5.24 -13.43
N ASP A 261 -14.07 5.16 -14.75
CA ASP A 261 -14.78 6.16 -15.55
C ASP A 261 -16.31 5.92 -15.45
N GLN A 262 -17.09 7.01 -15.45
CA GLN A 262 -18.56 6.99 -15.39
C GLN A 262 -19.22 6.52 -16.70
N SER A 263 -18.53 6.66 -17.83
CA SER A 263 -19.09 6.47 -19.18
C SER A 263 -18.55 5.25 -19.91
N THR A 264 -17.30 4.87 -19.63
CA THR A 264 -16.66 3.65 -20.11
C THR A 264 -15.87 3.00 -18.97
N PRO A 265 -15.52 1.70 -19.06
CA PRO A 265 -14.69 1.08 -18.04
C PRO A 265 -13.20 1.50 -18.09
N VAL A 266 -12.78 2.41 -18.99
CA VAL A 266 -11.38 2.86 -19.15
C VAL A 266 -11.23 4.34 -18.73
N PRO A 267 -10.34 4.69 -17.78
CA PRO A 267 -10.00 6.05 -17.43
C PRO A 267 -9.24 6.70 -18.58
N SER A 268 -9.85 7.74 -19.15
CA SER A 268 -9.14 8.80 -19.86
C SER A 268 -9.00 10.00 -18.91
N GLU A 269 -7.99 10.84 -19.13
CA GLU A 269 -7.93 12.16 -18.49
C GLU A 269 -9.08 13.09 -18.91
N GLN A 270 -9.97 12.64 -19.81
CA GLN A 270 -11.06 13.41 -20.42
C GLN A 270 -12.41 13.23 -19.72
N PHE A 271 -12.59 12.25 -18.82
CA PHE A 271 -13.87 11.98 -18.16
C PHE A 271 -13.81 12.06 -16.62
N PRO A 272 -14.92 12.48 -15.96
CA PRO A 272 -14.99 12.52 -14.51
C PRO A 272 -14.86 11.10 -13.93
N GLN A 273 -13.78 10.86 -13.19
CA GLN A 273 -13.54 9.60 -12.49
C GLN A 273 -14.37 9.54 -11.20
N VAL A 274 -14.87 8.35 -10.87
CA VAL A 274 -15.49 8.05 -9.58
C VAL A 274 -14.69 6.98 -8.85
N GLY A 275 -14.73 7.01 -7.52
CA GLY A 275 -14.09 5.98 -6.71
C GLY A 275 -14.64 4.60 -7.05
N LEU A 276 -13.75 3.61 -7.11
CA LEU A 276 -14.08 2.20 -7.24
C LEU A 276 -13.97 1.54 -5.86
N LEU A 277 -14.99 0.79 -5.48
CA LEU A 277 -14.94 -0.20 -4.43
C LEU A 277 -15.57 -1.48 -4.97
N VAL A 278 -14.81 -2.56 -4.91
CA VAL A 278 -15.27 -3.90 -5.27
C VAL A 278 -14.96 -4.88 -4.15
N THR A 279 -15.81 -5.88 -4.00
CA THR A 279 -15.68 -6.92 -2.98
C THR A 279 -15.82 -8.28 -3.61
N THR A 280 -15.14 -9.25 -3.03
CA THR A 280 -15.29 -10.68 -3.33
C THR A 280 -15.52 -11.43 -2.03
N SER A 281 -16.31 -12.49 -2.10
CA SER A 281 -16.53 -13.45 -1.01
C SER A 281 -16.30 -14.89 -1.47
N ASP A 282 -15.75 -15.07 -2.67
CA ASP A 282 -15.41 -16.37 -3.29
C ASP A 282 -13.91 -16.41 -3.67
N GLY A 283 -13.12 -15.58 -3.00
CA GLY A 283 -11.69 -15.40 -3.20
C GLY A 283 -11.34 -15.09 -4.65
N GLY A 284 -11.96 -14.03 -5.17
CA GLY A 284 -11.64 -13.41 -6.44
C GLY A 284 -12.16 -14.12 -7.67
N SER A 285 -12.97 -15.19 -7.51
CA SER A 285 -13.62 -15.87 -8.65
C SER A 285 -14.68 -14.97 -9.28
N SER A 286 -15.33 -14.14 -8.47
CA SER A 286 -16.22 -13.06 -8.91
C SER A 286 -16.08 -11.83 -8.00
N TRP A 287 -16.40 -10.67 -8.58
CA TRP A 287 -16.32 -9.37 -7.90
C TRP A 287 -17.64 -8.61 -8.03
N ALA A 288 -18.10 -8.04 -6.92
CA ALA A 288 -19.27 -7.18 -6.85
C ALA A 288 -18.84 -5.73 -6.64
N THR A 289 -19.36 -4.82 -7.46
CA THR A 289 -19.16 -3.38 -7.27
C THR A 289 -20.09 -2.85 -6.18
N GLU A 290 -19.53 -2.11 -5.23
CA GLU A 290 -20.31 -1.46 -4.17
C GLU A 290 -20.44 0.05 -4.40
N SER A 291 -21.53 0.62 -3.88
CA SER A 291 -21.77 2.05 -3.90
C SER A 291 -20.98 2.72 -2.78
N LEU A 292 -20.23 3.77 -3.13
CA LEU A 292 -19.56 4.62 -2.16
C LEU A 292 -20.55 5.61 -1.54
N ALA A 293 -20.30 6.01 -0.29
CA ALA A 293 -21.09 7.02 0.39
C ALA A 293 -21.05 8.36 -0.39
N PRO A 294 -22.12 9.19 -0.37
CA PRO A 294 -22.09 10.51 -0.99
C PRO A 294 -20.93 11.35 -0.45
N GLY A 295 -20.21 12.05 -1.34
CA GLY A 295 -19.02 12.83 -0.97
C GLY A 295 -17.72 12.03 -0.85
N THR A 296 -17.74 10.73 -1.13
CA THR A 296 -16.51 9.93 -1.20
C THR A 296 -15.63 10.38 -2.37
N SER A 297 -14.32 10.32 -2.16
CA SER A 297 -13.28 10.64 -3.14
C SER A 297 -13.51 10.00 -4.52
N THR A 298 -13.07 10.71 -5.56
CA THR A 298 -13.04 10.25 -6.96
C THR A 298 -11.96 9.20 -7.23
N TRP A 299 -11.00 9.03 -6.31
CA TRP A 299 -9.88 8.08 -6.41
C TRP A 299 -9.45 7.55 -5.04
N LEU A 300 -9.79 6.29 -4.77
CA LEU A 300 -9.35 5.60 -3.55
C LEU A 300 -7.95 5.00 -3.76
N ASN A 301 -7.04 5.25 -2.81
CA ASN A 301 -5.62 4.91 -2.90
C ASN A 301 -5.24 3.66 -2.10
N ARG A 302 -5.83 3.47 -0.92
CA ARG A 302 -5.53 2.34 -0.03
C ARG A 302 -6.80 1.82 0.62
N VAL A 303 -6.85 0.52 0.84
CA VAL A 303 -7.86 -0.17 1.64
C VAL A 303 -7.15 -1.02 2.70
N PHE A 304 -7.77 -1.15 3.87
CA PHE A 304 -7.29 -2.00 4.94
C PHE A 304 -8.47 -2.65 5.66
N CYS A 305 -8.41 -3.96 5.85
CA CYS A 305 -9.42 -4.84 6.40
C CYS A 305 -8.87 -5.54 7.65
N VAL A 306 -9.53 -5.37 8.79
CA VAL A 306 -9.20 -6.17 9.99
C VAL A 306 -9.97 -7.49 10.01
N ASP A 307 -11.14 -7.50 9.39
CA ASP A 307 -12.00 -8.67 9.23
C ASP A 307 -12.93 -8.47 8.00
N PRO A 308 -13.68 -9.50 7.57
CA PRO A 308 -14.52 -9.40 6.37
C PRO A 308 -15.60 -8.32 6.40
N LEU A 309 -15.94 -7.78 7.58
CA LEU A 309 -16.95 -6.74 7.74
C LEU A 309 -16.31 -5.38 7.99
N SER A 310 -15.20 -5.32 8.71
CA SER A 310 -14.54 -4.09 9.10
C SER A 310 -13.35 -3.77 8.19
N CYS A 311 -13.57 -2.89 7.21
CA CYS A 311 -12.50 -2.29 6.43
C CYS A 311 -12.68 -0.79 6.23
N TRP A 312 -11.56 -0.11 6.01
CA TRP A 312 -11.47 1.32 5.75
C TRP A 312 -10.76 1.55 4.43
N ALA A 313 -11.11 2.63 3.75
CA ALA A 313 -10.39 3.09 2.57
C ALA A 313 -10.02 4.56 2.70
N VAL A 314 -8.87 4.92 2.17
CA VAL A 314 -8.42 6.30 2.03
C VAL A 314 -8.22 6.66 0.58
N GLY A 315 -8.61 7.88 0.21
CA GLY A 315 -8.48 8.39 -1.15
C GLY A 315 -8.32 9.89 -1.18
N ALA A 316 -8.19 10.41 -2.40
CA ALA A 316 -8.09 11.84 -2.66
C ALA A 316 -9.24 12.34 -3.54
N GLN A 317 -9.95 13.39 -3.14
CA GLN A 317 -11.04 13.96 -3.94
C GLN A 317 -10.47 15.01 -4.90
N ARG A 318 -10.71 14.95 -6.21
CA ARG A 318 -10.34 16.08 -7.08
C ARG A 318 -11.48 17.08 -7.15
N SER A 319 -11.22 18.36 -6.85
CA SER A 319 -12.15 19.45 -7.22
C SER A 319 -11.36 20.60 -7.84
N GLY A 320 -11.82 21.09 -9.00
CA GLY A 320 -11.20 22.24 -9.69
C GLY A 320 -9.75 22.05 -10.17
N GLY A 321 -9.28 20.82 -10.35
CA GLY A 321 -7.90 20.52 -10.81
C GLY A 321 -6.85 20.37 -9.70
N ALA A 322 -7.23 20.53 -8.43
CA ALA A 322 -6.38 20.22 -7.28
C ALA A 322 -6.81 18.91 -6.61
N THR A 323 -5.83 18.14 -6.10
CA THR A 323 -6.06 16.94 -5.28
C THR A 323 -6.41 17.38 -3.86
N LEU A 324 -7.61 17.01 -3.40
CA LEU A 324 -8.21 17.47 -2.15
C LEU A 324 -8.47 16.30 -1.20
N ALA A 325 -7.73 16.24 -0.10
CA ALA A 325 -8.05 15.61 1.18
C ALA A 325 -7.90 14.10 1.24
N LEU A 326 -7.46 13.63 2.41
CA LEU A 326 -7.62 12.26 2.86
C LEU A 326 -9.11 12.02 3.14
N VAL A 327 -9.81 11.33 2.24
CA VAL A 327 -11.21 10.93 2.47
C VAL A 327 -11.23 9.52 3.01
N LEU A 328 -11.84 9.35 4.18
CA LEU A 328 -11.97 8.10 4.90
C LEU A 328 -13.35 7.50 4.65
N ALA A 329 -13.40 6.32 4.04
CA ALA A 329 -14.63 5.57 3.86
C ALA A 329 -14.59 4.32 4.75
N THR A 330 -15.58 4.17 5.63
CA THR A 330 -15.85 2.91 6.30
C THR A 330 -16.67 2.04 5.35
N THR A 331 -16.17 0.84 5.07
CA THR A 331 -16.86 -0.12 4.18
C THR A 331 -17.66 -1.15 4.97
N SER A 332 -17.77 -0.98 6.29
CA SER A 332 -18.57 -1.87 7.12
C SER A 332 -20.06 -1.64 6.89
N ARG A 333 -20.76 -2.69 6.46
CA ARG A 333 -22.21 -2.77 6.62
C ARG A 333 -22.54 -2.81 8.10
N SER A 334 -22.90 -1.67 8.68
CA SER A 334 -23.79 -1.72 9.84
C SER A 334 -25.18 -2.00 9.29
N GLY A 335 -25.68 -3.21 9.56
CA GLY A 335 -27.09 -3.51 9.38
C GLY A 335 -27.92 -2.52 10.20
N ARG A 336 -28.86 -1.88 9.53
CA ARG A 336 -30.13 -1.48 10.10
C ARG A 336 -31.23 -2.01 9.19
#